data_AF-A0A9W7CRM8-F1
#
_entry.id   AF-A0A9W7CRM8-F1
#
_cell.length_a   1.000
_cell.length_b   1.000
_cell.length_c   1.000
_cell.angle_alpha   90.00
_cell.angle_beta   90.00
_cell.angle_gamma   90.00
#
_symmetry.space_group_name_H-M   'P 1'
#
loop_
_entity.id
_entity.type
_entity.pdbx_description
1 polymer ?
#
loop_
_entity_poly.entity_id
_entity_poly.type
_entity_poly.pdbx_seq_one_letter_code
_entity_poly.pdbx_strand_id
1 'polypeptide(L)'
;MELNSSASFVPVINEAVKAAKKTRRYHILIIISNGHIDDPEMARRAIVEASKYPISIVMVGVGDGPWNILREFDDQLPERRFDNFQFVNFNTIPRSNLNNPDGGFAMQALMEIPGPFLILISQLKSVV
;
A
#
# COMPACT_ATOMS: atom_id res chain seq x y z
N MET A 1 -25.39 6.91 11.94
CA MET A 1 -24.10 6.20 12.09
C MET A 1 -23.04 7.22 11.75
N GLU A 2 -22.54 7.94 12.75
CA GLU A 2 -21.55 8.98 12.56
C GLU A 2 -20.18 8.31 12.40
N LEU A 3 -19.58 8.45 11.23
CA LEU A 3 -18.21 8.04 10.96
C LEU A 3 -17.31 9.15 11.52
N ASN A 4 -16.82 8.95 12.75
CA ASN A 4 -15.99 9.93 13.46
C ASN A 4 -14.64 10.14 12.75
N SER A 5 -14.61 11.14 11.87
CA SER A 5 -13.65 12.24 11.77
C SER A 5 -12.15 11.99 12.04
N SER A 6 -11.61 10.88 11.54
CA SER A 6 -10.35 10.94 10.78
C SER A 6 -10.23 9.68 9.92
N ALA A 7 -10.30 9.82 8.60
CA ALA A 7 -9.88 8.79 7.63
C ALA A 7 -8.35 8.66 7.60
N SER A 8 -7.73 8.50 8.77
CA SER A 8 -6.31 8.23 8.90
C SER A 8 -6.08 6.73 8.84
N PHE A 9 -5.45 6.25 7.77
CA PHE A 9 -5.01 4.86 7.66
C PHE A 9 -3.71 4.58 8.45
N VAL A 10 -3.13 5.62 9.08
CA VAL A 10 -1.93 5.53 9.92
C VAL A 10 -2.03 4.48 11.03
N PRO A 11 -3.14 4.36 11.80
CA PRO A 11 -3.26 3.33 12.83
C PRO A 11 -3.18 1.92 12.25
N VAL A 12 -3.79 1.68 11.09
CA VAL A 12 -3.78 0.37 10.42
C VAL A 12 -2.38 0.03 9.91
N ILE A 13 -1.66 1.00 9.33
CA ILE A 13 -0.25 0.82 8.95
C ILE A 13 0.58 0.43 10.17
N ASN A 14 0.41 1.14 11.30
CA ASN A 14 1.16 0.89 12.52
C ASN A 14 0.90 -0.53 13.08
N GLU A 15 -0.35 -0.99 13.07
CA GLU A 15 -0.68 -2.35 13.51
C GLU A 15 -0.10 -3.41 12.57
N ALA A 16 -0.13 -3.19 11.25
CA ALA A 16 0.48 -4.10 10.29
C ALA A 16 2.02 -4.17 10.47
N VAL A 17 2.67 -3.04 10.77
CA VAL A 17 4.10 -3.01 11.15
C VAL A 17 4.36 -3.82 12.42
N LYS A 18 3.52 -3.67 13.45
CA LYS A 18 3.63 -4.48 14.69
C LYS A 18 3.49 -5.98 14.39
N ALA A 19 2.54 -6.36 13.53
CA ALA A 19 2.35 -7.75 13.10
C ALA A 19 3.57 -8.28 12.34
N ALA A 20 4.12 -7.52 11.38
CA ALA A 20 5.31 -7.88 10.63
C ALA A 20 6.54 -8.05 11.54
N LYS A 21 6.72 -7.16 12.52
CA LYS A 21 7.77 -7.27 13.56
C LYS A 21 7.64 -8.54 14.38
N LYS A 22 6.43 -8.83 14.87
CA LYS A 22 6.16 -9.96 15.76
C LYS A 22 6.37 -11.31 15.07
N THR A 23 5.87 -11.43 13.84
CA THR A 23 5.90 -12.68 13.07
C THR A 23 7.22 -12.89 12.33
N ARG A 24 7.99 -11.82 12.08
CA ARG A 24 9.19 -11.81 11.24
C ARG A 24 8.94 -12.38 9.84
N ARG A 25 7.74 -12.15 9.29
CA ARG A 25 7.35 -12.56 7.93
C ARG A 25 7.01 -11.34 7.10
N TYR A 26 7.04 -11.53 5.79
CA TYR A 26 6.54 -10.53 4.85
C TYR A 26 5.02 -10.37 4.97
N HIS A 27 4.54 -9.13 5.02
CA HIS A 27 3.11 -8.81 5.10
C HIS A 27 2.71 -7.97 3.90
N ILE A 28 1.49 -8.20 3.41
CA ILE A 28 0.83 -7.32 2.46
C ILE A 28 -0.38 -6.75 3.18
N LEU A 29 -0.37 -5.44 3.42
CA LEU A 29 -1.50 -4.71 3.95
C LEU A 29 -2.33 -4.17 2.78
N ILE A 30 -3.60 -4.56 2.69
CA ILE A 30 -4.54 -4.03 1.70
C ILE A 30 -5.50 -3.08 2.41
N ILE A 31 -5.59 -1.84 1.94
CA ILE A 31 -6.48 -0.80 2.48
C ILE A 31 -7.46 -0.39 1.40
N ILE A 32 -8.76 -0.39 1.68
CA ILE A 32 -9.81 0.03 0.74
C ILE A 32 -10.36 1.37 1.22
N SER A 33 -10.33 2.40 0.37
CA SER A 33 -10.74 3.76 0.74
C SER A 33 -11.38 4.52 -0.42
N ASN A 34 -12.14 5.56 -0.10
CA ASN A 34 -12.70 6.51 -1.07
C ASN A 34 -11.74 7.66 -1.44
N GLY A 35 -10.51 7.65 -0.91
CA GLY A 35 -9.44 8.59 -1.29
C GLY A 35 -9.29 9.79 -0.37
N HIS A 36 -10.15 9.95 0.64
CA HIS A 36 -10.00 11.02 1.61
C HIS A 36 -8.85 10.73 2.59
N ILE A 37 -8.01 11.74 2.83
CA ILE A 37 -6.88 11.70 3.77
C ILE A 37 -6.88 13.03 4.51
N ASP A 38 -7.10 13.00 5.83
CA ASP A 38 -7.18 14.25 6.61
C ASP A 38 -5.80 14.87 6.87
N ASP A 39 -4.78 14.02 7.07
CA ASP A 39 -3.41 14.45 7.33
C ASP A 39 -2.42 13.70 6.42
N PRO A 40 -2.13 14.24 5.22
CA PRO A 40 -1.18 13.67 4.28
C PRO A 40 0.24 13.55 4.85
N GLU A 41 0.69 14.48 5.68
CA GLU A 41 2.04 14.43 6.25
C GLU A 41 2.18 13.30 7.27
N MET A 42 1.17 13.07 8.09
CA MET A 42 1.17 11.96 9.03
C MET A 42 1.12 10.61 8.28
N ALA A 43 0.30 10.51 7.23
CA ALA A 43 0.25 9.35 6.35
C ALA A 43 1.61 9.07 5.69
N ARG A 44 2.24 10.10 5.13
CA ARG A 44 3.57 10.05 4.50
C ARG A 44 4.61 9.48 5.46
N ARG A 45 4.67 10.02 6.69
CA ARG A 45 5.60 9.54 7.73
C ARG A 45 5.36 8.08 8.10
N ALA A 46 4.08 7.67 8.18
CA ALA A 46 3.74 6.27 8.47
C ALA A 46 4.20 5.32 7.36
N ILE A 47 4.03 5.70 6.09
CA ILE A 47 4.49 4.90 4.94
C ILE A 47 6.02 4.81 4.93
N VAL A 48 6.71 5.94 5.14
CA VAL A 48 8.19 5.98 5.22
C VAL A 48 8.71 5.13 6.38
N GLU A 49 8.09 5.20 7.56
CA GLU A 49 8.46 4.33 8.69
C GLU A 49 8.19 2.85 8.38
N ALA A 50 7.06 2.54 7.75
CA ALA A 50 6.71 1.17 7.36
C ALA A 50 7.74 0.56 6.40
N SER A 51 8.39 1.37 5.54
CA SER A 51 9.45 0.92 4.62
C SER A 51 10.69 0.35 5.32
N LYS A 52 10.79 0.47 6.65
CA LYS A 52 11.89 -0.16 7.43
C LYS A 52 11.61 -1.61 7.78
N TYR A 53 10.43 -2.15 7.44
CA TYR A 53 9.96 -3.48 7.81
C TYR A 53 9.55 -4.28 6.56
N PRO A 54 9.45 -5.62 6.65
CA PRO A 54 9.04 -6.45 5.51
C PRO A 54 7.52 -6.37 5.28
N ILE A 55 7.06 -5.22 4.80
CA ILE A 55 5.66 -4.92 4.53
C ILE A 55 5.50 -4.17 3.20
N SER A 56 4.54 -4.61 2.37
CA SER A 56 3.96 -3.81 1.28
C SER A 56 2.58 -3.32 1.67
N ILE A 57 2.22 -2.14 1.21
CA ILE A 57 0.91 -1.52 1.40
C ILE A 57 0.28 -1.34 0.02
N VAL A 58 -0.92 -1.87 -0.17
CA VAL A 58 -1.72 -1.69 -1.39
C VAL A 58 -2.96 -0.88 -1.01
N MET A 59 -3.04 0.34 -1.52
CA MET A 59 -4.17 1.24 -1.32
C MET A 59 -5.12 1.13 -2.50
N VAL A 60 -6.31 0.60 -2.27
CA VAL A 60 -7.36 0.42 -3.28
C VAL A 60 -8.37 1.54 -3.16
N GLY A 61 -8.37 2.43 -4.14
CA GLY A 61 -9.35 3.50 -4.28
C GLY A 61 -10.65 3.02 -4.90
N VAL A 62 -11.78 3.21 -4.22
CA VAL A 62 -13.14 2.97 -4.73
C VAL A 62 -13.95 4.28 -4.77
N GLY A 63 -14.66 4.53 -5.86
CA GLY A 63 -15.43 5.77 -6.03
C GLY A 63 -14.70 6.86 -6.82
N ASP A 64 -15.06 8.12 -6.58
CA ASP A 64 -14.63 9.22 -7.46
C ASP A 64 -13.31 9.89 -7.02
N GLY A 65 -12.85 9.59 -5.80
CA GLY A 65 -11.63 10.18 -5.23
C GLY A 65 -11.92 11.37 -4.33
N PRO A 66 -10.92 12.23 -4.08
CA PRO A 66 -9.72 12.50 -4.88
C PRO A 66 -8.58 11.47 -4.75
N TRP A 67 -7.74 11.35 -5.79
CA TRP A 67 -6.64 10.36 -5.86
C TRP A 67 -5.22 10.96 -5.94
N ASN A 68 -5.09 12.28 -6.07
CA ASN A 68 -3.81 12.93 -6.37
C ASN A 68 -2.73 12.62 -5.32
N ILE A 69 -3.10 12.72 -4.03
CA ILE A 69 -2.18 12.47 -2.92
C ILE A 69 -1.77 10.98 -2.87
N LEU A 70 -2.69 10.06 -3.17
CA LEU A 70 -2.37 8.63 -3.19
C LEU A 70 -1.42 8.27 -4.34
N ARG A 71 -1.54 8.95 -5.49
CA ARG A 71 -0.57 8.84 -6.60
C ARG A 71 0.79 9.47 -6.26
N GLU A 72 0.80 10.51 -5.42
CA GLU A 72 2.04 11.10 -4.94
C GLU A 72 2.79 10.13 -4.00
N PHE A 73 2.07 9.45 -3.10
CA PHE A 73 2.67 8.47 -2.19
C PHE A 73 3.24 7.23 -2.91
N ASP A 74 2.77 6.96 -4.12
CA ASP A 74 3.23 5.87 -4.99
C ASP A 74 4.70 6.06 -5.39
N ASP A 75 5.02 7.23 -5.96
CA ASP A 75 6.31 7.47 -6.63
C ASP A 75 7.19 8.51 -5.92
N GLN A 76 6.62 9.36 -5.06
CA GLN A 76 7.27 10.59 -4.59
C GLN A 76 7.66 10.55 -3.11
N LEU A 77 8.16 9.41 -2.64
CA LEU A 77 8.61 9.22 -1.26
C LEU A 77 10.12 8.92 -1.19
N PRO A 78 11.02 9.89 -1.43
CA PRO A 78 12.47 9.64 -1.48
C PRO A 78 13.07 9.18 -0.14
N GLU A 79 12.39 9.44 0.99
CA GLU A 79 12.84 9.07 2.33
C GLU A 79 12.61 7.58 2.66
N ARG A 80 11.84 6.84 1.84
CA ARG A 80 11.56 5.41 2.07
C ARG A 80 12.77 4.54 1.71
N ARG A 81 12.98 3.43 2.44
CA ARG A 81 14.12 2.53 2.17
C ARG A 81 13.97 1.73 0.88
N PHE A 82 12.75 1.40 0.52
CA PHE A 82 12.37 0.73 -0.71
C PHE A 82 10.92 1.07 -1.02
N ASP A 83 10.52 0.85 -2.26
CA ASP A 83 9.15 1.07 -2.69
C ASP A 83 8.19 0.07 -2.02
N ASN A 84 7.36 0.56 -1.11
CA ASN A 84 6.51 -0.26 -0.26
C ASN A 84 5.03 0.13 -0.31
N PHE A 85 4.63 1.03 -1.21
CA PHE A 85 3.27 1.55 -1.29
C PHE A 85 2.84 1.59 -2.75
N GLN A 86 1.70 0.94 -3.04
CA GLN A 86 1.08 0.89 -4.38
C GLN A 86 -0.35 1.43 -4.31
N PHE A 87 -0.73 2.38 -5.16
CA PHE A 87 -2.10 2.85 -5.32
C PHE A 87 -2.81 2.25 -6.54
N VAL A 88 -3.96 1.62 -6.31
CA VAL A 88 -4.82 1.04 -7.35
C VAL A 88 -6.17 1.74 -7.35
N ASN A 89 -6.52 2.41 -8.44
CA ASN A 89 -7.88 2.92 -8.65
C ASN A 89 -8.78 1.84 -9.25
N PHE A 90 -9.65 1.26 -8.40
CA PHE A 90 -10.55 0.18 -8.78
C PHE A 90 -11.50 0.54 -9.93
N ASN A 91 -11.94 1.80 -10.00
CA ASN A 91 -12.89 2.25 -11.00
C ASN A 91 -12.28 2.37 -12.40
N THR A 92 -10.96 2.50 -12.49
CA THR A 92 -10.24 2.60 -13.77
C THR A 92 -9.84 1.24 -14.34
N ILE A 93 -10.05 0.16 -13.60
CA ILE A 93 -9.66 -1.18 -14.05
C ILE A 93 -10.56 -1.60 -15.19
N PRO A 94 -10.00 -1.87 -16.38
CA PRO A 94 -10.79 -2.34 -17.50
C PRO A 94 -11.49 -3.64 -17.10
N ARG A 95 -12.82 -3.68 -17.17
CA ARG A 95 -13.60 -4.93 -17.05
C ARG A 95 -13.43 -5.83 -18.28
N SER A 96 -12.33 -5.67 -19.03
CA SER A 96 -12.13 -6.17 -20.40
C SER A 96 -11.95 -7.69 -20.52
N ASN A 97 -12.27 -8.44 -19.46
CA ASN A 97 -12.67 -9.83 -19.59
C ASN A 97 -13.93 -10.07 -18.76
N LEU A 98 -15.10 -10.06 -19.39
CA LEU A 98 -16.36 -10.51 -18.78
C LEU A 98 -16.28 -11.96 -18.27
N ASN A 99 -15.27 -12.71 -18.71
CA ASN A 99 -14.97 -14.08 -18.24
C ASN A 99 -13.97 -14.16 -17.08
N ASN A 100 -13.27 -13.07 -16.73
CA ASN A 100 -12.35 -13.02 -15.57
C ASN A 100 -12.07 -11.56 -15.12
N PRO A 101 -13.04 -10.89 -14.47
CA PRO A 101 -12.88 -9.51 -14.01
C PRO A 101 -11.82 -9.36 -12.91
N ASP A 102 -11.46 -10.44 -12.21
CA ASP A 102 -10.52 -10.43 -11.08
C ASP A 102 -9.05 -10.33 -11.54
N GLY A 103 -8.75 -10.77 -12.76
CA GLY A 103 -7.37 -10.82 -13.29
C GLY A 103 -6.74 -9.44 -13.49
N GLY A 104 -7.51 -8.44 -13.91
CA GLY A 104 -7.01 -7.06 -14.10
C GLY A 104 -6.67 -6.38 -12.77
N PHE A 105 -7.52 -6.56 -11.76
CA PHE A 105 -7.28 -6.07 -10.41
C PHE A 105 -6.09 -6.75 -9.75
N ALA A 106 -6.04 -8.09 -9.81
CA ALA A 106 -4.91 -8.85 -9.26
C ALA A 106 -3.60 -8.46 -9.92
N MET A 107 -3.57 -8.25 -11.24
CA MET A 107 -2.38 -7.80 -11.95
C MET A 107 -1.95 -6.40 -11.47
N GLN A 108 -2.85 -5.41 -11.43
CA GLN A 108 -2.49 -4.06 -11.03
C GLN A 108 -2.07 -3.93 -9.56
N ALA A 109 -2.74 -4.68 -8.67
CA ALA A 109 -2.40 -4.71 -7.25
C ALA A 109 -1.08 -5.45 -6.95
N LEU A 110 -0.69 -6.40 -7.80
CA LEU A 110 0.48 -7.26 -7.57
C LEU A 110 1.67 -6.95 -8.49
N MET A 111 1.53 -6.09 -9.51
CA MET A 111 2.61 -5.78 -10.47
C MET A 111 3.85 -5.18 -9.81
N GLU A 112 3.69 -4.47 -8.69
CA GLU A 112 4.81 -3.87 -7.96
C GLU A 112 5.31 -4.71 -6.78
N ILE A 113 4.56 -5.72 -6.33
CA ILE A 113 4.98 -6.60 -5.24
C ILE A 113 6.17 -7.53 -5.59
N PRO A 114 6.43 -7.99 -6.84
CA PRO A 114 7.59 -8.84 -7.10
C PRO A 114 8.93 -8.14 -6.87
N GLY A 115 9.03 -6.81 -7.04
CA GLY A 115 10.28 -6.07 -6.83
C GLY A 115 10.75 -6.05 -5.37
N PRO A 116 9.95 -5.53 -4.43
CA PRO A 116 10.26 -5.45 -3.01
C PRO A 116 10.49 -6.82 -2.36
N PHE A 117 9.74 -7.85 -2.76
CA PHE A 117 9.95 -9.22 -2.28
C PHE A 117 11.32 -9.77 -2.69
N LEU A 118 11.76 -9.53 -3.93
CA LEU A 118 13.07 -9.96 -4.43
C LEU A 118 14.22 -9.16 -3.78
N ILE A 119 14.05 -7.85 -3.56
CA ILE A 119 15.03 -7.00 -2.87
C ILE A 119 15.17 -7.43 -1.39
N LEU A 120 14.07 -7.73 -0.71
CA LEU A 120 14.10 -8.24 0.65
C LEU A 120 14.81 -9.60 0.73
N ILE A 121 14.55 -10.52 -0.22
CA ILE A 121 15.26 -11.80 -0.30
C ILE A 121 16.75 -11.60 -0.59
N SER A 122 17.14 -10.65 -1.44
CA SER A 122 18.56 -10.38 -1.70
C SER A 122 19.27 -9.82 -0.46
N GLN A 123 18.63 -8.93 0.29
CA GLN A 123 19.18 -8.39 1.54
C GLN A 123 19.28 -9.43 2.65
N LEU A 124 18.35 -10.40 2.71
CA LEU A 124 18.42 -11.52 3.65
C LEU A 124 19.52 -12.54 3.28
N LYS A 125 19.82 -12.71 1.98
CA LYS A 125 20.89 -13.61 1.51
C LYS A 125 22.30 -13.06 1.68
N SER A 126 22.48 -11.74 1.82
CA SER A 126 23.79 -11.12 2.09
C SER A 126 24.25 -11.22 3.56
N VAL A 127 23.44 -11.82 4.44
CA VAL A 127 23.73 -11.96 5.88
C VAL A 127 23.93 -13.44 6.28
N VAL A 128 24.00 -14.36 5.30
CA VAL A 128 24.32 -15.78 5.50
C VAL A 128 25.52 -16.18 4.65
#